data_AF-A0A8W8LQ20-F1
#
_entry.id   AF-A0A8W8LQ20-F1
#
_cell.length_a   1.000
_cell.length_b   1.000
_cell.length_c   1.000
_cell.angle_alpha   90.00
_cell.angle_beta   90.00
_cell.angle_gamma   90.00
#
_symmetry.space_group_name_H-M   'P 1'
#
loop_
_entity.id
_entity.type
_entity.pdbx_description
1 polymer ?
#
loop_
_entity_poly.entity_id
_entity_poly.type
_entity_poly.pdbx_seq_one_letter_code
_entity_poly.pdbx_strand_id
1 'polypeptide(L)'
;MRMDMRDFKNQTRYVKYSGFNVGHETSKYNVNLYGYSGIVDDCFGASINNMMFTTKDQDNDKWLLGNCAEEYQSGWWHNRCHCANPNGVYLAGNTSIFAVGIVYQPWRGYYYSLKSTQLMTDYKKGFGDLRSEFWLGNDILHYLLSQGRYMMRMDMADFDNQTRYVKYSYFNVGDETSKYNVTVFGHSGDVGDCFTTDRGINHMMFSTKYQDNDILDKRTCAVIYQSGWWYRKCQCANPNGKYLAGHNDKFGVGITYEAWRGQYYSLKFTQFMVKKSIAQFHTKSRK
;
A
#
# COMPACT_ATOMS: atom_id res chain seq x y z
N MET A 1 -1.84 -1.64 10.20
CA MET A 1 -3.05 -1.31 9.39
C MET A 1 -4.04 -0.54 10.24
N ARG A 2 -4.73 0.47 9.68
CA ARG A 2 -5.88 1.12 10.33
C ARG A 2 -7.08 1.05 9.40
N MET A 3 -8.27 0.76 9.91
CA MET A 3 -9.52 0.84 9.17
C MET A 3 -10.39 1.92 9.79
N ASP A 4 -10.62 3.00 9.05
CA ASP A 4 -11.58 4.03 9.41
C ASP A 4 -12.98 3.63 8.93
N MET A 5 -13.99 3.94 9.73
CA MET A 5 -15.39 3.62 9.50
C MET A 5 -16.23 4.89 9.66
N ARG A 6 -17.21 5.07 8.78
CA ARG A 6 -18.15 6.20 8.84
C ARG A 6 -19.57 5.71 8.61
N ASP A 7 -20.50 6.26 9.36
CA ASP A 7 -21.94 5.99 9.19
C ASP A 7 -22.66 7.14 8.45
N PHE A 8 -23.98 7.03 8.31
CA PHE A 8 -24.79 8.05 7.65
C PHE A 8 -25.09 9.28 8.51
N LYS A 9 -24.78 9.25 9.81
CA LYS A 9 -24.79 10.42 10.70
C LYS A 9 -23.42 11.12 10.74
N ASN A 10 -22.49 10.72 9.87
CA ASN A 10 -21.09 11.17 9.83
C ASN A 10 -20.31 10.94 11.13
N GLN A 11 -20.78 10.06 12.02
CA GLN A 11 -19.97 9.59 13.13
C GLN A 11 -18.86 8.70 12.56
N THR A 12 -17.66 8.84 13.12
CA THR A 12 -16.50 8.06 12.72
C THR A 12 -16.02 7.17 13.84
N ARG A 13 -15.55 5.98 13.48
CA ARG A 13 -14.85 5.03 14.34
C ARG A 13 -13.64 4.48 13.61
N TYR A 14 -12.69 3.91 14.35
CA TYR A 14 -11.57 3.23 13.72
C TYR A 14 -11.11 2.05 14.57
N VAL A 15 -10.50 1.09 13.87
CA VAL A 15 -9.66 0.05 14.45
C VAL A 15 -8.26 0.14 13.86
N LYS A 16 -7.24 -0.17 14.64
CA LYS A 16 -5.85 -0.11 14.24
C LYS A 16 -5.09 -1.29 14.84
N TYR A 17 -4.27 -1.91 14.01
CA TYR A 17 -3.35 -2.98 14.38
C TYR A 17 -1.94 -2.51 14.09
N SER A 18 -1.06 -2.63 15.08
CA SER A 18 0.37 -2.37 14.89
C SER A 18 1.02 -3.39 13.95
N GLY A 19 0.46 -4.60 13.88
CA GLY A 19 0.81 -5.64 12.93
C GLY A 19 -0.33 -6.02 11.99
N PHE A 20 -0.05 -6.06 10.70
CA PHE A 20 -0.98 -6.54 9.67
C PHE A 20 -0.19 -7.15 8.54
N ASN A 21 -0.22 -8.48 8.46
CA ASN A 21 0.48 -9.24 7.43
C ASN A 21 -0.53 -10.11 6.69
N VAL A 22 -0.43 -10.11 5.36
CA VAL A 22 -1.22 -10.97 4.48
C VAL A 22 -0.24 -11.93 3.83
N GLY A 23 -0.51 -13.22 3.94
CA GLY A 23 0.32 -14.26 3.36
C GLY A 23 0.21 -14.35 1.84
N HIS A 24 0.89 -15.33 1.28
CA HIS A 24 0.95 -15.56 -0.16
C HIS A 24 -0.24 -16.40 -0.67
N GLU A 25 -0.32 -16.55 -1.99
CA GLU A 25 -1.32 -17.40 -2.64
C GLU A 25 -1.33 -18.84 -2.10
N THR A 26 -0.15 -19.43 -1.86
CA THR A 26 -0.03 -20.79 -1.30
C THR A 26 -0.55 -20.93 0.12
N SER A 27 -0.57 -19.84 0.90
CA SER A 27 -1.22 -19.78 2.20
C SER A 27 -2.65 -19.22 2.11
N LYS A 28 -3.21 -19.14 0.90
CA LYS A 28 -4.55 -18.59 0.61
C LYS A 28 -4.72 -17.20 1.22
N TYR A 29 -3.67 -16.39 1.10
CA TYR A 29 -3.61 -15.02 1.61
C TYR A 29 -3.97 -14.90 3.09
N ASN A 30 -3.61 -15.86 3.93
CA ASN A 30 -3.97 -15.83 5.35
C ASN A 30 -3.55 -14.52 6.06
N VAL A 31 -4.38 -14.02 6.97
CA VAL A 31 -4.10 -12.75 7.66
C VAL A 31 -3.61 -12.95 9.08
N ASN A 32 -2.62 -12.14 9.49
CA ASN A 32 -2.11 -12.07 10.85
C ASN A 32 -2.23 -10.65 11.39
N LEU A 33 -2.79 -10.53 12.59
CA LEU A 33 -3.10 -9.28 13.28
C LEU A 33 -2.50 -9.29 14.69
N TYR A 34 -1.90 -8.17 15.10
CA TYR A 34 -1.44 -7.98 16.48
C TYR A 34 -1.40 -6.51 16.88
N GLY A 35 -1.40 -6.28 18.19
CA GLY A 35 -1.34 -4.95 18.80
C GLY A 35 -2.53 -4.08 18.44
N TYR A 36 -3.73 -4.56 18.80
CA TYR A 36 -4.97 -3.82 18.64
C TYR A 36 -4.96 -2.48 19.40
N SER A 37 -5.52 -1.46 18.76
CA SER A 37 -5.87 -0.17 19.34
C SER A 37 -7.06 0.39 18.55
N GLY A 38 -8.00 1.06 19.20
CA GLY A 38 -9.19 1.55 18.51
C GLY A 38 -10.15 2.25 19.44
N ILE A 39 -11.22 2.79 18.87
CA ILE A 39 -12.29 3.49 19.62
C ILE A 39 -13.63 2.74 19.52
N VAL A 40 -13.55 1.44 19.24
CA VAL A 40 -14.64 0.44 19.26
C VAL A 40 -14.04 -0.88 19.77
N ASP A 41 -14.84 -1.92 19.95
CA ASP A 41 -14.29 -3.22 20.33
C ASP A 41 -13.60 -3.92 19.14
N ASP A 42 -12.55 -4.68 19.46
CA ASP A 42 -11.86 -5.53 18.49
C ASP A 42 -12.75 -6.72 18.15
N CYS A 43 -13.05 -6.89 16.87
CA CYS A 43 -13.62 -8.13 16.38
C CYS A 43 -12.70 -8.87 15.39
N PHE A 44 -11.73 -8.19 14.78
CA PHE A 44 -10.86 -8.85 13.81
C PHE A 44 -9.86 -9.80 14.50
N GLY A 45 -9.32 -9.42 15.66
CA GLY A 45 -8.35 -10.21 16.39
C GLY A 45 -8.87 -11.62 16.74
N ALA A 46 -10.15 -11.73 17.11
CA ALA A 46 -10.79 -13.02 17.39
C ALA A 46 -11.40 -13.67 16.14
N SER A 47 -11.95 -12.87 15.21
CA SER A 47 -12.76 -13.41 14.12
C SER A 47 -11.95 -13.74 12.86
N ILE A 48 -10.88 -13.03 12.56
CA ILE A 48 -10.19 -13.18 11.26
C ILE A 48 -8.70 -13.51 11.38
N ASN A 49 -8.11 -13.37 12.57
CA ASN A 49 -6.70 -13.68 12.77
C ASN A 49 -6.41 -15.17 12.48
N ASN A 50 -5.39 -15.44 11.66
CA ASN A 50 -5.06 -16.74 11.07
C ASN A 50 -6.12 -17.35 10.14
N MET A 51 -7.12 -16.59 9.68
CA MET A 51 -8.06 -17.07 8.66
C MET A 51 -7.48 -16.88 7.26
N MET A 52 -7.90 -17.75 6.33
CA MET A 52 -7.60 -17.66 4.90
C MET A 52 -8.62 -16.76 4.21
N PHE A 53 -8.23 -16.14 3.10
CA PHE A 53 -9.15 -15.31 2.32
C PHE A 53 -10.10 -16.21 1.53
N THR A 54 -11.41 -16.02 1.70
CA THR A 54 -12.44 -16.77 0.98
C THR A 54 -13.14 -15.86 -0.03
N THR A 55 -13.59 -16.44 -1.13
CA THR A 55 -14.40 -15.78 -2.17
C THR A 55 -15.54 -16.70 -2.59
N LYS A 56 -16.49 -16.17 -3.37
CA LYS A 56 -17.63 -16.96 -3.87
C LYS A 56 -17.19 -18.20 -4.67
N ASP A 57 -16.08 -18.08 -5.38
CA ASP A 57 -15.50 -19.09 -6.25
C ASP A 57 -14.44 -19.97 -5.55
N GLN A 58 -13.95 -19.57 -4.38
CA GLN A 58 -12.97 -20.33 -3.60
C GLN A 58 -13.29 -20.28 -2.11
N ASP A 59 -13.97 -21.31 -1.63
CA ASP A 59 -14.32 -21.44 -0.21
C ASP A 59 -13.12 -21.86 0.63
N ASN A 60 -12.64 -20.92 1.44
CA ASN A 60 -11.52 -21.10 2.37
C ASN A 60 -11.91 -20.78 3.82
N ASP A 61 -13.21 -20.66 4.11
CA ASP A 61 -13.67 -20.35 5.44
C ASP A 61 -13.88 -21.62 6.28
N LYS A 62 -14.38 -21.47 7.51
CA LYS A 62 -14.55 -22.58 8.47
C LYS A 62 -16.00 -23.09 8.55
N TRP A 63 -16.90 -22.59 7.73
CA TRP A 63 -18.29 -23.03 7.74
C TRP A 63 -18.45 -24.28 6.87
N LEU A 64 -18.68 -25.43 7.51
CA LEU A 64 -18.74 -26.72 6.81
C LEU A 64 -20.01 -26.93 5.95
N LEU A 65 -21.03 -26.10 6.10
CA LEU A 65 -22.35 -26.30 5.48
C LEU A 65 -22.65 -25.28 4.38
N GLY A 66 -21.73 -24.37 4.07
CA GLY A 66 -21.92 -23.35 3.05
C GLY A 66 -20.73 -22.41 2.99
N ASN A 67 -20.76 -21.47 2.04
CA ASN A 67 -19.70 -20.50 1.82
C ASN A 67 -20.14 -19.12 2.33
N CYS A 68 -19.41 -18.56 3.30
CA CYS A 68 -19.76 -17.27 3.87
C CYS A 68 -19.61 -16.12 2.86
N ALA A 69 -18.71 -16.23 1.89
CA ALA A 69 -18.56 -15.23 0.84
C ALA A 69 -19.75 -15.23 -0.15
N GLU A 70 -20.40 -16.39 -0.31
CA GLU A 70 -21.65 -16.51 -1.07
C GLU A 70 -22.83 -15.91 -0.29
N GLU A 71 -23.04 -16.37 0.94
CA GLU A 71 -24.13 -15.94 1.83
C GLU A 71 -24.12 -14.42 2.07
N TYR A 72 -22.96 -13.86 2.41
CA TYR A 72 -22.80 -12.43 2.74
C TYR A 72 -22.28 -11.57 1.59
N GLN A 73 -22.19 -12.18 0.40
CA GLN A 73 -21.94 -11.51 -0.88
C GLN A 73 -20.63 -10.71 -0.95
N SER A 74 -19.58 -11.17 -0.28
CA SER A 74 -18.31 -10.44 -0.15
C SER A 74 -17.14 -11.38 0.05
N GLY A 75 -15.99 -11.08 -0.55
CA GLY A 75 -14.73 -11.72 -0.19
C GLY A 75 -14.13 -11.11 1.08
N TRP A 76 -13.76 -11.96 2.04
CA TRP A 76 -13.11 -11.56 3.28
C TRP A 76 -12.36 -12.73 3.93
N TRP A 77 -11.60 -12.46 4.98
CA TRP A 77 -11.02 -13.49 5.85
C TRP A 77 -12.08 -14.08 6.79
N HIS A 78 -13.10 -14.72 6.21
CA HIS A 78 -14.20 -15.30 6.97
C HIS A 78 -13.72 -16.48 7.83
N ASN A 79 -14.25 -16.59 9.06
CA ASN A 79 -14.09 -17.78 9.90
C ASN A 79 -15.32 -18.69 9.76
N ARG A 80 -16.13 -18.85 10.81
CA ARG A 80 -17.53 -19.27 10.68
C ARG A 80 -18.38 -18.03 10.34
N CYS A 81 -18.05 -17.45 9.19
CA CYS A 81 -18.52 -16.19 8.60
C CYS A 81 -17.85 -14.92 9.12
N HIS A 82 -18.49 -14.01 9.84
CA HIS A 82 -17.80 -12.78 10.22
C HIS A 82 -18.43 -12.00 11.36
N CYS A 83 -17.58 -11.28 12.09
CA CYS A 83 -17.98 -10.14 12.92
C CYS A 83 -18.10 -8.82 12.13
N ALA A 84 -17.58 -8.80 10.89
CA ALA A 84 -17.50 -7.60 10.08
C ALA A 84 -17.38 -7.96 8.61
N ASN A 85 -18.06 -7.20 7.77
CA ASN A 85 -18.05 -7.34 6.33
C ASN A 85 -17.68 -5.98 5.70
N PRO A 86 -16.39 -5.59 5.72
CA PRO A 86 -16.00 -4.26 5.24
C PRO A 86 -16.07 -4.12 3.71
N ASN A 87 -16.20 -5.24 2.99
CA ASN A 87 -16.38 -5.31 1.53
C ASN A 87 -17.83 -5.65 1.14
N GLY A 88 -18.78 -5.53 2.08
CA GLY A 88 -20.17 -5.90 1.86
C GLY A 88 -20.91 -4.99 0.89
N VAL A 89 -22.14 -5.39 0.56
CA VAL A 89 -23.02 -4.65 -0.34
C VAL A 89 -23.36 -3.29 0.27
N TYR A 90 -23.41 -2.25 -0.56
CA TYR A 90 -23.79 -0.92 -0.09
C TYR A 90 -25.31 -0.81 0.10
N LEU A 91 -25.79 -0.93 1.34
CA LEU A 91 -27.24 -0.94 1.68
C LEU A 91 -27.74 0.34 2.39
N ALA A 92 -26.89 1.36 2.46
CA ALA A 92 -27.22 2.72 2.92
C ALA A 92 -27.92 2.86 4.29
N GLY A 93 -27.28 2.40 5.37
CA GLY A 93 -27.75 2.59 6.75
C GLY A 93 -28.59 1.41 7.24
N ASN A 94 -29.70 1.69 7.94
CA ASN A 94 -30.58 0.64 8.47
C ASN A 94 -31.11 -0.24 7.33
N THR A 95 -31.07 -1.55 7.52
CA THR A 95 -31.54 -2.54 6.54
C THR A 95 -32.23 -3.71 7.23
N SER A 96 -33.19 -4.35 6.55
CA SER A 96 -33.77 -5.63 6.98
C SER A 96 -32.91 -6.83 6.57
N ILE A 97 -31.90 -6.63 5.72
CA ILE A 97 -31.00 -7.67 5.24
C ILE A 97 -29.91 -7.88 6.29
N PHE A 98 -29.85 -9.07 6.85
CA PHE A 98 -28.86 -9.42 7.87
C PHE A 98 -27.46 -9.51 7.26
N ALA A 99 -26.50 -8.75 7.79
CA ALA A 99 -25.05 -8.94 7.66
C ALA A 99 -24.42 -8.86 6.24
N VAL A 100 -25.21 -8.72 5.18
CA VAL A 100 -24.74 -8.54 3.79
C VAL A 100 -24.15 -7.15 3.54
N GLY A 101 -24.54 -6.15 4.34
CA GLY A 101 -24.11 -4.76 4.18
C GLY A 101 -22.62 -4.52 4.50
N ILE A 102 -22.16 -3.27 4.37
CA ILE A 102 -20.86 -2.87 4.92
C ILE A 102 -20.95 -2.87 6.45
N VAL A 103 -20.53 -3.95 7.10
CA VAL A 103 -20.83 -4.21 8.52
C VAL A 103 -19.59 -4.17 9.41
N TYR A 104 -19.73 -3.59 10.60
CA TYR A 104 -18.83 -3.81 11.73
C TYR A 104 -19.69 -4.01 12.98
N GLN A 105 -19.91 -5.29 13.34
CA GLN A 105 -20.90 -5.68 14.35
C GLN A 105 -20.72 -4.98 15.70
N PRO A 106 -19.49 -4.80 16.25
CA PRO A 106 -19.34 -4.16 17.55
C PRO A 106 -19.79 -2.70 17.62
N TRP A 107 -19.98 -2.02 16.48
CA TRP A 107 -20.38 -0.62 16.49
C TRP A 107 -21.85 -0.39 16.11
N ARG A 108 -22.30 -0.93 14.98
CA ARG A 108 -23.65 -0.69 14.46
C ARG A 108 -24.51 -1.96 14.32
N GLY A 109 -23.97 -3.12 14.67
CA GLY A 109 -24.66 -4.41 14.51
C GLY A 109 -24.74 -4.87 13.05
N TYR A 110 -25.44 -5.98 12.82
CA TYR A 110 -25.54 -6.64 11.50
C TYR A 110 -26.61 -6.04 10.57
N TYR A 111 -27.58 -5.30 11.12
CA TYR A 111 -28.70 -4.69 10.37
C TYR A 111 -28.45 -3.23 10.00
N TYR A 112 -27.17 -2.83 9.96
CA TYR A 112 -26.75 -1.49 9.58
C TYR A 112 -25.56 -1.56 8.63
N SER A 113 -25.74 -1.04 7.42
CA SER A 113 -24.65 -0.81 6.48
C SER A 113 -24.02 0.55 6.73
N LEU A 114 -22.72 0.54 7.02
CA LEU A 114 -21.90 1.74 7.10
C LEU A 114 -21.89 2.49 5.76
N LYS A 115 -21.61 3.79 5.85
CA LYS A 115 -21.47 4.68 4.68
C LYS A 115 -20.15 4.45 3.96
N SER A 116 -19.09 4.14 4.71
CA SER A 116 -17.80 3.80 4.13
C SER A 116 -16.89 3.11 5.15
N THR A 117 -16.08 2.19 4.67
CA THR A 117 -14.87 1.67 5.33
C THR A 117 -13.65 2.15 4.52
N GLN A 118 -12.55 2.46 5.20
CA GLN A 118 -11.33 2.86 4.53
C GLN A 118 -10.11 2.27 5.22
N LEU A 119 -9.43 1.37 4.52
CA LEU A 119 -8.15 0.81 4.97
C LEU A 119 -7.00 1.81 4.73
N MET A 120 -6.12 1.91 5.72
CA MET A 120 -4.93 2.76 5.75
C MET A 120 -3.70 1.88 5.95
N THR A 121 -2.74 2.07 5.07
CA THR A 121 -1.37 1.57 5.20
C THR A 121 -0.51 2.57 5.97
N ASP A 122 0.28 2.06 6.89
CA ASP A 122 1.17 2.86 7.74
C ASP A 122 2.57 2.88 7.09
N TYR A 123 2.76 3.77 6.11
CA TYR A 123 4.05 3.91 5.40
C TYR A 123 5.21 4.24 6.33
N LYS A 124 4.95 4.82 7.51
CA LYS A 124 5.98 5.11 8.51
C LYS A 124 6.59 3.82 9.07
N LYS A 125 5.74 2.89 9.54
CA LYS A 125 6.18 1.62 10.14
C LYS A 125 6.46 0.51 9.14
N GLY A 126 5.94 0.62 7.93
CA GLY A 126 5.99 -0.45 6.94
C GLY A 126 4.77 -1.37 7.03
N PHE A 127 4.60 -2.19 6.00
CA PHE A 127 3.50 -3.14 5.86
C PHE A 127 3.83 -4.18 4.79
N GLY A 128 3.10 -5.30 4.79
CA GLY A 128 3.29 -6.42 3.85
C GLY A 128 4.18 -7.51 4.43
N ASP A 129 4.64 -8.41 3.58
CA ASP A 129 5.48 -9.55 3.96
C ASP A 129 6.87 -9.41 3.31
N LEU A 130 7.94 -9.49 4.10
CA LEU A 130 9.33 -9.40 3.64
C LEU A 130 9.71 -10.51 2.64
N ARG A 131 8.92 -11.59 2.57
CA ARG A 131 9.06 -12.67 1.59
C ARG A 131 8.27 -12.41 0.30
N SER A 132 7.50 -11.32 0.25
CA SER A 132 6.51 -10.97 -0.79
C SER A 132 6.57 -9.48 -1.18
N GLU A 133 5.42 -8.91 -1.51
CA GLU A 133 5.14 -7.49 -1.56
C GLU A 133 5.16 -6.87 -0.15
N PHE A 134 6.00 -5.85 0.00
CA PHE A 134 6.07 -5.06 1.22
C PHE A 134 6.53 -3.63 0.94
N TRP A 135 6.21 -2.75 1.87
CA TRP A 135 6.90 -1.49 2.07
C TRP A 135 7.67 -1.56 3.38
N LEU A 136 8.99 -1.34 3.32
CA LEU A 136 9.87 -1.53 4.49
C LEU A 136 9.51 -0.61 5.66
N GLY A 137 8.98 0.59 5.38
CA GLY A 137 8.70 1.60 6.38
C GLY A 137 9.68 2.77 6.31
N ASN A 138 9.15 3.99 6.34
CA ASN A 138 9.94 5.20 6.19
C ASN A 138 10.92 5.41 7.35
N ASP A 139 10.57 5.02 8.59
CA ASP A 139 11.48 5.08 9.73
C ASP A 139 12.69 4.17 9.53
N ILE A 140 12.45 2.96 9.01
CA ILE A 140 13.51 1.99 8.72
C ILE A 140 14.37 2.47 7.56
N LEU A 141 13.77 2.98 6.49
CA LEU A 141 14.49 3.56 5.36
C LEU A 141 15.40 4.71 5.80
N HIS A 142 14.88 5.66 6.59
CA HIS A 142 15.68 6.75 7.15
C HIS A 142 16.84 6.23 8.01
N TYR A 143 16.56 5.30 8.93
CA TYR A 143 17.57 4.71 9.79
C TYR A 143 18.69 4.01 9.01
N LEU A 144 18.37 3.26 7.95
CA LEU A 144 19.37 2.58 7.12
C LEU A 144 20.20 3.57 6.31
N LEU A 145 19.53 4.52 5.64
CA LEU A 145 20.13 5.43 4.68
C LEU A 145 20.92 6.58 5.32
N SER A 146 20.69 6.86 6.61
CA SER A 146 21.47 7.85 7.38
C SER A 146 22.86 7.36 7.81
N GLN A 147 23.15 6.06 7.68
CA GLN A 147 24.43 5.47 8.12
C GLN A 147 25.59 5.63 7.13
N GLY A 148 25.37 6.37 6.04
CA GLY A 148 26.41 6.65 5.04
C GLY A 148 25.83 6.93 3.68
N ARG A 149 26.66 6.72 2.65
CA ARG A 149 26.24 6.89 1.26
C ARG A 149 25.67 5.58 0.72
N TYR A 150 24.48 5.64 0.16
CA TYR A 150 23.83 4.49 -0.47
C TYR A 150 23.50 4.81 -1.92
N MET A 151 23.66 3.82 -2.79
CA MET A 151 23.07 3.81 -4.11
C MET A 151 21.71 3.10 -4.07
N MET A 152 20.83 3.43 -5.00
CA MET A 152 19.54 2.76 -5.17
C MET A 152 19.44 2.12 -6.55
N ARG A 153 18.78 0.97 -6.62
CA ARG A 153 18.38 0.29 -7.85
C ARG A 153 16.89 -0.05 -7.78
N MET A 154 16.18 0.21 -8.86
CA MET A 154 14.80 -0.25 -9.06
C MET A 154 14.79 -1.19 -10.27
N ASP A 155 14.39 -2.45 -10.05
CA ASP A 155 14.14 -3.42 -11.11
C ASP A 155 12.65 -3.45 -11.45
N MET A 156 12.33 -3.64 -12.73
CA MET A 156 10.98 -3.58 -13.28
C MET A 156 10.74 -4.72 -14.27
N ALA A 157 9.52 -5.24 -14.32
CA ALA A 157 9.08 -6.12 -15.40
C ALA A 157 7.64 -5.82 -15.85
N ASP A 158 7.35 -6.10 -17.12
CA ASP A 158 6.02 -6.00 -17.69
C ASP A 158 5.39 -7.38 -17.97
N PHE A 159 4.25 -7.38 -18.65
CA PHE A 159 3.51 -8.60 -18.95
C PHE A 159 3.98 -9.28 -20.25
N ASP A 160 4.86 -8.61 -21.02
CA ASP A 160 5.56 -9.19 -22.17
C ASP A 160 6.87 -9.87 -21.73
N ASN A 161 7.09 -10.01 -20.42
CA ASN A 161 8.31 -10.51 -19.79
C ASN A 161 9.59 -9.73 -20.15
N GLN A 162 9.45 -8.45 -20.55
CA GLN A 162 10.61 -7.58 -20.65
C GLN A 162 10.97 -7.03 -19.26
N THR A 163 12.27 -6.95 -18.98
CA THR A 163 12.80 -6.36 -17.76
C THR A 163 13.55 -5.08 -18.06
N ARG A 164 13.49 -4.11 -17.14
CA ARG A 164 14.25 -2.87 -17.17
C ARG A 164 14.72 -2.52 -15.76
N TYR A 165 15.71 -1.63 -15.67
CA TYR A 165 16.18 -1.13 -14.39
C TYR A 165 16.65 0.31 -14.47
N VAL A 166 16.54 1.00 -13.33
CA VAL A 166 17.22 2.28 -13.09
C VAL A 166 18.07 2.19 -11.84
N LYS A 167 19.16 2.96 -11.84
CA LYS A 167 20.12 3.08 -10.76
C LYS A 167 20.37 4.55 -10.47
N TYR A 168 20.58 4.87 -9.20
CA TYR A 168 20.98 6.20 -8.75
C TYR A 168 22.20 6.04 -7.87
N SER A 169 23.28 6.77 -8.18
CA SER A 169 24.55 6.68 -7.45
C SER A 169 24.44 7.19 -6.01
N TYR A 170 23.39 7.96 -5.71
CA TYR A 170 23.04 8.40 -4.38
C TYR A 170 21.52 8.39 -4.14
N PHE A 171 21.11 7.87 -2.99
CA PHE A 171 19.75 7.89 -2.50
C PHE A 171 19.74 8.03 -0.97
N ASN A 172 18.92 8.94 -0.46
CA ASN A 172 18.72 9.14 0.97
C ASN A 172 17.28 9.59 1.27
N VAL A 173 16.78 9.21 2.44
CA VAL A 173 15.47 9.58 2.96
C VAL A 173 15.66 10.27 4.31
N GLY A 174 15.10 11.48 4.44
CA GLY A 174 15.10 12.27 5.68
C GLY A 174 14.27 11.64 6.80
N ASP A 175 14.29 12.26 7.97
CA ASP A 175 13.51 11.84 9.13
C ASP A 175 12.03 12.25 9.03
N GLU A 176 11.24 11.92 10.05
CA GLU A 176 9.83 12.34 10.09
C GLU A 176 9.65 13.86 10.18
N THR A 177 10.57 14.60 10.82
CA THR A 177 10.46 16.06 10.96
C THR A 177 10.55 16.76 9.61
N SER A 178 11.43 16.26 8.74
CA SER A 178 11.55 16.66 7.33
C SER A 178 10.52 15.99 6.40
N LYS A 179 9.51 15.31 6.96
CA LYS A 179 8.47 14.56 6.22
C LYS A 179 9.06 13.52 5.25
N TYR A 180 10.14 12.87 5.68
CA TYR A 180 10.87 11.86 4.93
C TYR A 180 11.35 12.37 3.55
N ASN A 181 11.80 13.62 3.47
CA ASN A 181 12.27 14.22 2.21
C ASN A 181 13.31 13.33 1.50
N VAL A 182 13.16 13.10 0.21
CA VAL A 182 14.11 12.30 -0.59
C VAL A 182 15.19 13.17 -1.24
N THR A 183 16.43 12.70 -1.18
CA THR A 183 17.52 13.18 -2.06
C THR A 183 17.98 12.05 -2.96
N VAL A 184 17.99 12.28 -4.28
CA VAL A 184 18.36 11.28 -5.28
C VAL A 184 19.08 11.92 -6.45
N PHE A 185 20.20 11.34 -6.89
CA PHE A 185 20.94 11.82 -8.06
C PHE A 185 21.86 10.75 -8.68
N GLY A 186 22.43 11.08 -9.83
CA GLY A 186 23.33 10.22 -10.58
C GLY A 186 22.63 9.04 -11.23
N HIS A 187 21.58 9.34 -12.00
CA HIS A 187 20.82 8.36 -12.77
C HIS A 187 21.74 7.60 -13.75
N SER A 188 21.45 6.31 -13.86
CA SER A 188 21.92 5.41 -14.91
C SER A 188 20.90 4.27 -15.05
N GLY A 189 20.99 3.45 -16.08
CA GLY A 189 20.00 2.40 -16.33
C GLY A 189 19.85 2.09 -17.80
N ASP A 190 18.87 1.27 -18.12
CA ASP A 190 18.48 0.93 -19.49
C ASP A 190 17.16 1.59 -19.92
N VAL A 191 16.62 2.50 -19.09
CA VAL A 191 15.47 3.37 -19.38
C VAL A 191 15.69 4.79 -18.86
N GLY A 192 14.90 5.73 -19.37
CA GLY A 192 14.98 7.15 -19.01
C GLY A 192 14.71 7.44 -17.54
N ASP A 193 15.15 8.61 -17.08
CA ASP A 193 15.02 9.05 -15.68
C ASP A 193 13.61 9.58 -15.38
N CYS A 194 13.03 9.13 -14.26
CA CYS A 194 11.80 9.69 -13.71
C CYS A 194 11.96 10.33 -12.32
N PHE A 195 13.08 10.13 -11.62
CA PHE A 195 13.22 10.55 -10.22
C PHE A 195 13.95 11.88 -10.06
N THR A 196 14.81 12.27 -11.00
CA THR A 196 15.50 13.58 -10.93
C THR A 196 14.90 14.65 -11.85
N THR A 197 13.82 14.32 -12.57
CA THR A 197 13.13 15.25 -13.47
C THR A 197 12.29 16.29 -12.73
N ASP A 198 11.71 17.25 -13.47
CA ASP A 198 10.77 18.24 -12.98
C ASP A 198 9.48 17.63 -12.38
N ARG A 199 9.15 16.39 -12.74
CA ARG A 199 8.07 15.58 -12.16
C ARG A 199 8.57 14.45 -11.26
N GLY A 200 9.87 14.44 -10.96
CA GLY A 200 10.53 13.45 -10.13
C GLY A 200 10.41 13.71 -8.64
N ILE A 201 11.01 12.80 -7.87
CA ILE A 201 10.91 12.72 -6.41
C ILE A 201 11.99 13.53 -5.68
N ASN A 202 13.02 14.01 -6.39
CA ASN A 202 14.14 14.68 -5.76
C ASN A 202 13.70 15.94 -5.01
N HIS A 203 14.10 16.03 -3.74
CA HIS A 203 13.74 17.04 -2.75
C HIS A 203 12.26 17.11 -2.34
N MET A 204 11.46 16.12 -2.73
CA MET A 204 10.04 16.06 -2.38
C MET A 204 9.81 15.38 -1.03
N MET A 205 8.75 15.81 -0.35
CA MET A 205 8.28 15.23 0.90
C MET A 205 7.35 14.04 0.63
N PHE A 206 7.30 13.09 1.56
CA PHE A 206 6.45 11.90 1.40
C PHE A 206 4.99 12.24 1.67
N SER A 207 4.11 12.01 0.69
CA SER A 207 2.68 12.34 0.77
C SER A 207 1.85 11.07 0.81
N THR A 208 0.76 11.12 1.58
CA THR A 208 -0.28 10.09 1.59
C THR A 208 -1.64 10.74 1.41
N LYS A 209 -2.69 9.95 1.17
CA LYS A 209 -4.06 10.48 1.08
C LYS A 209 -4.56 11.23 2.33
N TYR A 210 -3.81 11.18 3.44
CA TYR A 210 -4.14 11.83 4.71
C TYR A 210 -3.16 12.91 5.14
N GLN A 211 -2.02 13.00 4.47
CA GLN A 211 -1.01 13.99 4.75
C GLN A 211 -0.47 14.48 3.42
N ASP A 212 -0.98 15.63 3.01
CA ASP A 212 -0.59 16.31 1.79
C ASP A 212 0.69 17.10 2.05
N ASN A 213 1.80 16.63 1.48
CA ASN A 213 3.08 17.34 1.46
C ASN A 213 3.58 17.52 0.01
N ASP A 214 2.70 17.38 -0.98
CA ASP A 214 3.05 17.64 -2.37
C ASP A 214 2.91 19.13 -2.70
N ILE A 215 3.33 19.54 -3.90
CA ILE A 215 3.38 20.97 -4.28
C ILE A 215 2.12 21.42 -5.05
N LEU A 216 1.05 20.62 -5.07
CA LEU A 216 -0.15 20.92 -5.83
C LEU A 216 -1.22 21.61 -4.97
N ASP A 217 -1.38 22.93 -5.12
CA ASP A 217 -2.21 23.80 -4.27
C ASP A 217 -3.68 23.41 -4.02
N LYS A 218 -4.31 22.60 -4.88
CA LYS A 218 -5.78 22.38 -4.86
C LYS A 218 -6.21 20.92 -4.85
N ARG A 219 -5.29 19.98 -5.07
CA ARG A 219 -5.59 18.55 -5.11
C ARG A 219 -4.39 17.79 -4.59
N THR A 220 -4.62 16.85 -3.68
CA THR A 220 -3.55 15.98 -3.19
C THR A 220 -3.25 14.89 -4.22
N CYS A 221 -2.01 14.82 -4.72
CA CYS A 221 -1.57 13.81 -5.68
C CYS A 221 -1.79 12.38 -5.15
N ALA A 222 -1.56 12.15 -3.85
CA ALA A 222 -1.78 10.85 -3.23
C ALA A 222 -3.27 10.41 -3.24
N VAL A 223 -4.22 11.35 -3.32
CA VAL A 223 -5.65 11.03 -3.51
C VAL A 223 -5.93 10.65 -4.97
N ILE A 224 -5.34 11.38 -5.92
CA ILE A 224 -5.52 11.14 -7.37
C ILE A 224 -4.94 9.78 -7.76
N TYR A 225 -3.69 9.52 -7.37
CA TYR A 225 -2.93 8.33 -7.77
C TYR A 225 -3.01 7.18 -6.76
N GLN A 226 -3.75 7.38 -5.66
CA GLN A 226 -4.22 6.34 -4.74
C GLN A 226 -3.12 5.52 -4.05
N SER A 227 -1.94 6.12 -3.84
CA SER A 227 -0.80 5.51 -3.14
C SER A 227 -0.05 6.55 -2.30
N GLY A 228 0.81 6.09 -1.40
CA GLY A 228 1.79 6.96 -0.73
C GLY A 228 3.08 7.05 -1.53
N TRP A 229 3.56 8.27 -1.79
CA TRP A 229 4.77 8.50 -2.58
C TRP A 229 5.35 9.90 -2.35
N TRP A 230 6.59 10.12 -2.79
CA TRP A 230 7.22 11.44 -2.86
C TRP A 230 6.70 12.24 -4.06
N TYR A 231 5.45 12.68 -3.97
CA TYR A 231 4.77 13.40 -5.05
C TYR A 231 5.29 14.82 -5.21
N ARG A 232 5.36 15.27 -6.46
CA ARG A 232 5.64 16.66 -6.86
C ARG A 232 4.38 17.31 -7.44
N LYS A 233 4.26 17.36 -8.78
CA LYS A 233 3.08 17.85 -9.52
C LYS A 233 2.84 17.06 -10.81
N CYS A 234 2.39 15.81 -10.76
CA CYS A 234 2.36 14.96 -9.58
C CYS A 234 3.48 13.92 -9.59
N GLN A 235 3.64 13.16 -10.69
CA GLN A 235 4.65 12.13 -10.77
C GLN A 235 5.04 11.80 -12.22
N CYS A 236 6.24 11.24 -12.38
CA CYS A 236 6.70 10.49 -13.56
C CYS A 236 6.63 8.96 -13.34
N ALA A 237 6.66 8.51 -12.09
CA ALA A 237 6.50 7.11 -11.73
C ALA A 237 5.69 6.95 -10.44
N ASN A 238 4.90 5.88 -10.37
CA ASN A 238 4.09 5.51 -9.21
C ASN A 238 4.28 4.02 -8.87
N PRO A 239 5.45 3.62 -8.33
CA PRO A 239 5.73 2.21 -8.03
C PRO A 239 4.86 1.64 -6.91
N ASN A 240 4.30 2.49 -6.05
CA ASN A 240 3.36 2.11 -5.00
C ASN A 240 1.89 2.11 -5.47
N GLY A 241 1.67 2.28 -6.77
CA GLY A 241 0.34 2.35 -7.37
C GLY A 241 -0.42 1.04 -7.30
N LYS A 242 -1.67 1.06 -7.77
CA LYS A 242 -2.52 -0.12 -7.81
C LYS A 242 -1.99 -1.14 -8.80
N TYR A 243 -2.03 -2.42 -8.45
CA TYR A 243 -1.77 -3.49 -9.41
C TYR A 243 -2.96 -3.61 -10.38
N LEU A 244 -2.84 -3.08 -11.60
CA LEU A 244 -3.90 -3.08 -12.61
C LEU A 244 -3.64 -4.00 -13.81
N ALA A 245 -2.56 -4.78 -13.75
CA ALA A 245 -2.19 -5.79 -14.74
C ALA A 245 -2.14 -5.30 -16.20
N GLY A 246 -1.10 -4.55 -16.56
CA GLY A 246 -0.85 -4.12 -17.94
C GLY A 246 -1.62 -2.86 -18.34
N HIS A 247 -2.00 -2.78 -19.62
CA HIS A 247 -2.67 -1.60 -20.17
C HIS A 247 -4.06 -1.40 -19.57
N ASN A 248 -4.37 -0.17 -19.19
CA ASN A 248 -5.63 0.19 -18.55
C ASN A 248 -6.00 1.67 -18.80
N ASP A 249 -7.23 2.04 -18.45
CA ASP A 249 -7.80 3.38 -18.64
C ASP A 249 -7.49 4.37 -17.50
N LYS A 250 -6.76 3.93 -16.45
CA LYS A 250 -6.52 4.73 -15.24
C LYS A 250 -5.14 5.39 -15.26
N PHE A 251 -5.09 6.62 -15.78
CA PHE A 251 -3.86 7.41 -15.87
C PHE A 251 -3.11 7.52 -14.53
N GLY A 252 -1.92 6.93 -14.47
CA GLY A 252 -0.96 7.02 -13.36
C GLY A 252 -1.38 6.34 -12.06
N VAL A 253 -2.58 5.75 -11.98
CA VAL A 253 -3.08 5.06 -10.78
C VAL A 253 -2.38 3.71 -10.60
N GLY A 254 -1.96 3.09 -11.70
CA GLY A 254 -1.27 1.81 -11.71
C GLY A 254 0.16 1.86 -11.16
N ILE A 255 0.84 0.72 -11.17
CA ILE A 255 2.30 0.66 -10.96
C ILE A 255 3.00 1.21 -12.21
N THR A 256 3.25 2.52 -12.28
CA THR A 256 3.71 3.18 -13.52
C THR A 256 5.19 3.60 -13.48
N TYR A 257 5.80 3.58 -14.66
CA TYR A 257 7.10 4.21 -14.93
C TYR A 257 7.06 4.83 -16.33
N GLU A 258 6.83 6.15 -16.39
CA GLU A 258 6.45 6.83 -17.64
C GLU A 258 7.52 6.73 -18.72
N ALA A 259 8.80 6.84 -18.35
CA ALA A 259 9.92 6.79 -19.29
C ALA A 259 10.09 5.43 -19.99
N TRP A 260 9.30 4.41 -19.63
CA TRP A 260 9.31 3.09 -20.28
C TRP A 260 7.97 2.69 -20.90
N ARG A 261 6.91 2.51 -20.09
CA ARG A 261 5.60 2.02 -20.57
C ARG A 261 4.50 3.09 -20.52
N GLY A 262 4.84 4.33 -20.17
CA GLY A 262 3.88 5.43 -20.03
C GLY A 262 3.03 5.34 -18.76
N GLN A 263 1.99 6.18 -18.70
CA GLN A 263 1.12 6.33 -17.53
C GLN A 263 -0.16 5.48 -17.56
N TYR A 264 -0.48 4.85 -18.69
CA TYR A 264 -1.65 3.97 -18.87
C TYR A 264 -1.30 2.48 -18.79
N TYR A 265 -0.12 2.15 -18.25
CA TYR A 265 0.35 0.77 -18.15
C TYR A 265 0.81 0.49 -16.72
N SER A 266 0.22 -0.53 -16.09
CA SER A 266 0.65 -1.04 -14.79
C SER A 266 1.64 -2.18 -14.98
N LEU A 267 2.86 -1.99 -14.48
CA LEU A 267 3.93 -2.98 -14.48
C LEU A 267 3.50 -4.25 -13.72
N LYS A 268 4.09 -5.37 -14.13
CA LYS A 268 3.89 -6.69 -13.50
C LYS A 268 4.70 -6.83 -12.21
N PHE A 269 5.83 -6.14 -12.13
CA PHE A 269 6.76 -6.25 -11.02
C PHE A 269 7.57 -4.96 -10.87
N THR A 270 7.83 -4.57 -9.63
CA THR A 270 8.81 -3.55 -9.26
C THR A 270 9.50 -3.93 -7.95
N GLN A 271 10.82 -3.75 -7.86
CA GLN A 271 11.57 -3.97 -6.63
C GLN A 271 12.60 -2.85 -6.42
N PHE A 272 12.52 -2.19 -5.26
CA PHE A 272 13.49 -1.19 -4.81
C PHE A 272 14.53 -1.84 -3.91
N MET A 273 15.79 -1.54 -4.19
CA MET A 273 16.94 -2.03 -3.43
C MET A 273 17.92 -0.89 -3.18
N VAL A 274 18.56 -0.91 -2.02
CA VAL A 274 19.62 0.04 -1.67
C VAL A 274 20.88 -0.72 -1.28
N LYS A 275 22.04 -0.17 -1.63
CA LYS A 275 23.35 -0.76 -1.32
C LYS A 275 24.28 0.32 -0.82
N LYS A 276 25.00 0.05 0.27
CA LYS A 276 26.01 0.97 0.79
C LYS A 276 27.13 1.15 -0.23
N SER A 277 27.44 2.40 -0.57
CA SER A 277 28.53 2.76 -1.45
C SER A 277 29.84 2.69 -0.68
N ILE A 278 30.82 1.93 -1.18
CA ILE A 278 32.17 1.89 -0.62
C ILE A 278 32.94 3.05 -1.23
N ALA A 279 33.58 3.87 -0.40
CA ALA A 279 34.52 4.87 -0.89
C ALA A 279 35.65 4.15 -1.62
N GLN A 280 35.78 4.36 -2.93
CA GLN A 280 37.01 4.00 -3.64
C GLN A 280 38.09 4.96 -3.15
N PHE A 281 38.96 4.49 -2.26
CA PHE A 281 40.21 5.17 -1.98
C PHE A 281 41.03 5.14 -3.26
N HIS A 282 40.99 6.23 -4.04
CA HIS A 282 42.01 6.47 -5.04
C HIS A 282 43.34 6.66 -4.31
N THR A 283 44.13 5.60 -4.23
CA THR A 283 45.56 5.71 -3.97
C THR A 283 46.15 6.51 -5.14
N LYS A 284 46.31 7.82 -4.95
CA LYS A 284 47.20 8.59 -5.81
C LYS A 284 48.59 8.00 -5.64
N SER A 285 49.05 7.20 -6.59
CA SER A 285 50.46 6.87 -6.71
C SER A 285 51.21 8.18 -6.93
N ARG A 286 51.92 8.65 -5.91
CA ARG A 286 52.97 9.65 -6.12
C ARG A 286 54.07 8.95 -6.92
N LYS A 287 54.26 9.38 -8.17
CA LYS A 287 55.54 9.27 -8.86
C LYS A 287 56.35 10.52 -8.53
#